data_AF-A0A7Y5BQE5-F1
#
_entry.id   AF-A0A7Y5BQE5-F1
#
_cell.length_a   1.000
_cell.length_b   1.000
_cell.length_c   1.000
_cell.angle_alpha   90.00
_cell.angle_beta   90.00
_cell.angle_gamma   90.00
#
_symmetry.space_group_name_H-M   'P 1'
#
loop_
_entity.id
_entity.type
_entity.pdbx_description
1 polymer ?
#
loop_
_entity_poly.entity_id
_entity_poly.type
_entity_poly.pdbx_seq_one_letter_code
_entity_poly.pdbx_strand_id
1 'polypeptide(L)'
;MPTALCNVFGGQNTSYAIQNTDLATSTDVTVTYSSGAPSVKLWAPTAKAVTLRRYADGSTSTYTAHAMTLDAATGVWSVTGDSTWNRQYYLFDVQVYVPALDAVTNNLVTDPYALTLSTDTSDTADPRSQFVNLSDADLKPSGWDSLSKPALRFKTFVSQEYADLIYNGLWFSAFHQDLAAFVACNQRFVTGKVRVKLFKGTAQAVGRQSEFSLYNKHLATYDKGDQFDHEAAKGFIRLWGLGTQTQAQLQLLKGGQG
;
A
#
# COMPACT_ATOMS: atom_id res chain seq x y z
N MET A 1 32.12 5.77 -35.18
CA MET A 1 30.93 5.91 -36.05
C MET A 1 30.27 4.55 -36.15
N PRO A 2 28.94 4.40 -36.21
CA PRO A 2 27.81 5.34 -36.14
C PRO A 2 26.96 5.05 -34.86
N THR A 3 25.84 5.67 -34.46
CA THR A 3 25.12 6.93 -34.69
C THR A 3 24.08 6.98 -33.57
N ALA A 4 24.03 8.08 -32.82
CA ALA A 4 22.94 8.38 -31.90
C ALA A 4 21.68 8.73 -32.70
N LEU A 5 20.53 8.15 -32.34
CA LEU A 5 19.22 8.67 -32.75
C LEU A 5 18.56 9.35 -31.55
N CYS A 6 18.35 10.64 -31.76
CA CYS A 6 17.66 11.59 -30.92
C CYS A 6 16.16 11.58 -31.27
N ASN A 7 15.30 11.61 -30.26
CA ASN A 7 13.95 12.18 -30.25
C ASN A 7 13.68 12.50 -28.78
N VAL A 8 13.98 13.71 -28.28
CA VAL A 8 13.14 14.92 -28.34
C VAL A 8 11.70 14.66 -27.92
N PHE A 9 11.45 14.68 -26.62
CA PHE A 9 10.38 15.50 -26.05
C PHE A 9 10.99 16.28 -24.87
N GLY A 10 10.97 17.60 -25.00
CA GLY A 10 11.58 18.53 -24.06
C GLY A 10 10.75 18.69 -22.79
N GLY A 11 11.46 18.90 -21.68
CA GLY A 11 10.90 19.08 -20.35
C GLY A 11 11.95 18.67 -19.33
N GLN A 12 12.90 19.56 -19.07
CA GLN A 12 13.96 19.39 -18.08
C GLN A 12 13.35 19.13 -16.69
N ASN A 13 13.48 17.90 -16.19
CA ASN A 13 13.94 17.64 -14.82
C ASN A 13 14.44 16.20 -14.72
N THR A 14 15.71 16.11 -14.33
CA THR A 14 16.49 14.90 -14.22
C THR A 14 15.96 14.04 -13.07
N SER A 15 15.20 12.99 -13.41
CA SER A 15 14.88 11.90 -12.50
C SER A 15 16.14 11.09 -12.18
N TYR A 16 16.96 11.57 -11.25
CA TYR A 16 17.89 10.71 -10.52
C TYR A 16 17.08 9.94 -9.47
N ALA A 17 16.23 9.03 -9.94
CA ALA A 17 15.61 8.04 -9.08
C ALA A 17 16.71 7.08 -8.66
N ILE A 18 17.26 7.27 -7.46
CA ILE A 18 18.01 6.21 -6.79
C ILE A 18 16.98 5.12 -6.48
N GLN A 19 16.82 4.17 -7.39
CA GLN A 19 16.27 2.86 -7.07
C GLN A 19 17.32 2.18 -6.18
N ASN A 20 17.14 2.25 -4.86
CA ASN A 20 17.89 1.39 -3.96
C ASN A 20 16.95 0.32 -3.40
N THR A 21 16.93 -0.81 -4.10
CA THR A 21 16.09 -1.97 -3.79
C THR A 21 16.79 -2.95 -2.85
N ASP A 22 18.04 -2.71 -2.46
CA ASP A 22 18.83 -3.67 -1.68
C ASP A 22 19.39 -3.03 -0.41
N LEU A 23 19.08 -3.62 0.76
CA LEU A 23 19.63 -3.41 2.11
C LEU A 23 18.77 -2.71 3.18
N ALA A 24 17.44 -2.71 3.08
CA ALA A 24 16.59 -2.48 4.27
C ALA A 24 16.29 -3.81 4.97
N THR A 25 17.05 -4.14 6.02
CA THR A 25 16.70 -5.19 6.99
C THR A 25 15.35 -4.86 7.62
N SER A 26 14.30 -5.59 7.21
CA SER A 26 12.97 -5.77 7.83
C SER A 26 12.45 -4.64 8.75
N THR A 27 12.55 -3.41 8.31
CA THR A 27 11.89 -2.28 8.97
C THR A 27 10.88 -1.79 7.98
N ASP A 28 9.60 -1.77 8.35
CA ASP A 28 8.54 -1.25 7.50
C ASP A 28 8.90 0.18 7.09
N VAL A 29 9.43 0.34 5.88
CA VAL A 29 9.80 1.63 5.24
C VAL A 29 8.57 2.25 4.56
N THR A 30 7.42 1.61 4.70
CA THR A 30 6.11 2.10 4.25
C THR A 30 5.47 3.04 5.28
N VAL A 31 4.49 3.84 4.85
CA VAL A 31 3.63 4.61 5.74
C VAL A 31 2.87 3.66 6.65
N THR A 32 3.14 3.75 7.95
CA THR A 32 2.47 2.93 8.98
C THR A 32 1.53 3.78 9.80
N TYR A 33 0.40 3.24 10.20
CA TYR A 33 -0.57 3.95 11.04
C TYR A 33 -0.58 3.34 12.44
N SER A 34 -0.31 4.18 13.44
CA SER A 34 -0.45 3.82 14.86
C SER A 34 -1.55 4.68 15.47
N SER A 35 -2.62 4.06 15.99
CA SER A 35 -3.78 4.79 16.56
C SER A 35 -4.37 5.88 15.63
N GLY A 36 -4.26 5.69 14.31
CA GLY A 36 -4.73 6.63 13.29
C GLY A 36 -3.74 7.73 12.90
N ALA A 37 -2.60 7.86 13.58
CA ALA A 37 -1.52 8.77 13.22
C ALA A 37 -0.56 8.08 12.21
N PRO A 38 -0.30 8.68 11.04
CA PRO A 38 0.66 8.14 10.08
C PRO A 38 2.10 8.44 10.50
N SER A 39 2.95 7.44 10.35
CA SER A 39 4.40 7.53 10.46
C SER A 39 5.03 7.18 9.12
N VAL A 40 5.90 8.06 8.63
CA VAL A 40 6.61 7.90 7.37
C VAL A 40 8.08 7.64 7.65
N LYS A 41 8.70 6.78 6.84
CA LYS A 41 10.12 6.51 6.90
C LYS A 41 10.74 6.65 5.52
N LEU A 42 11.96 7.17 5.46
CA LEU A 42 12.75 7.28 4.24
C LEU A 42 14.17 6.81 4.54
N TRP A 43 14.64 5.78 3.85
CA TRP A 43 16.04 5.39 3.93
C TRP A 43 16.89 6.32 3.05
N ALA A 44 17.73 7.14 3.68
CA ALA A 44 18.57 8.12 3.00
C ALA A 44 19.84 8.39 3.83
N PRO A 45 20.77 7.42 3.92
CA PRO A 45 21.92 7.50 4.82
C PRO A 45 22.93 8.60 4.45
N THR A 46 22.96 8.99 3.17
CA THR A 46 23.86 10.03 2.65
C THR A 46 23.25 11.44 2.69
N ALA A 47 21.97 11.55 3.07
CA ALA A 47 21.31 12.84 3.18
C ALA A 47 21.83 13.61 4.40
N LYS A 48 22.04 14.91 4.22
CA LYS A 48 22.41 15.83 5.31
C LYS A 48 21.19 16.26 6.13
N ALA A 49 20.06 16.43 5.46
CA ALA A 49 18.78 16.77 6.07
C ALA A 49 17.64 16.24 5.20
N VAL A 50 16.56 15.81 5.84
CA VAL A 50 15.32 15.43 5.16
C VAL A 50 14.16 16.18 5.82
N THR A 51 13.38 16.86 4.98
CA THR A 51 12.15 17.56 5.40
C THR A 51 10.96 17.00 4.66
N LEU A 52 9.92 16.61 5.38
CA LEU A 52 8.64 16.23 4.82
C LEU A 52 7.81 17.49 4.55
N ARG A 53 7.47 17.76 3.29
CA ARG A 53 6.55 18.82 2.89
C ARG A 53 5.16 18.24 2.77
N ARG A 54 4.23 18.65 3.63
CA ARG A 54 2.83 18.20 3.65
C ARG A 54 1.93 19.23 2.98
N TYR A 55 1.03 18.77 2.12
CA TYR A 55 0.08 19.55 1.34
C TYR A 55 -1.35 19.14 1.67
N ALA A 56 -2.27 20.10 1.74
CA ALA A 56 -3.67 19.83 2.04
C ALA A 56 -4.37 19.01 0.94
N ASP A 57 -3.98 19.21 -0.32
CA ASP A 57 -4.50 18.50 -1.49
C ASP A 57 -3.43 18.38 -2.60
N GLY A 58 -3.76 17.67 -3.68
CA GLY A 58 -2.87 17.47 -4.82
C GLY A 58 -2.65 18.71 -5.69
N SER A 59 -3.45 19.75 -5.53
CA SER A 59 -3.42 20.97 -6.37
C SER A 59 -2.73 22.17 -5.72
N THR A 60 -2.70 22.23 -4.39
CA THR A 60 -2.28 23.39 -3.61
C THR A 60 -0.76 23.46 -3.53
N SER A 61 -0.17 24.65 -3.70
CA SER A 61 1.28 24.86 -3.62
C SER A 61 1.79 25.18 -2.22
N THR A 62 0.90 25.56 -1.29
CA THR A 62 1.27 25.81 0.11
C THR A 62 1.53 24.50 0.84
N TYR A 63 2.62 24.46 1.62
CA TYR A 63 3.02 23.28 2.37
C TYR A 63 3.33 23.62 3.82
N THR A 64 3.15 22.63 4.69
CA THR A 64 3.69 22.61 6.05
C THR A 64 4.95 21.75 6.05
N ALA A 65 6.07 22.31 6.51
CA ALA A 65 7.33 21.58 6.60
C ALA A 65 7.46 20.87 7.95
N HIS A 66 7.86 19.59 7.91
CA HIS A 66 8.14 18.78 9.09
C HIS A 66 9.54 18.19 8.98
N ALA A 67 10.43 18.57 9.90
CA ALA A 67 11.78 18.02 9.94
C ALA A 67 11.74 16.53 10.35
N MET A 68 12.46 15.68 9.62
CA MET A 68 12.55 14.25 9.94
C MET A 68 13.72 13.99 10.89
N THR A 69 13.61 12.93 11.69
CA THR A 69 14.66 12.50 12.62
C THR A 69 15.43 11.31 12.03
N LEU A 70 16.76 11.43 11.95
CA LEU A 70 17.65 10.36 11.50
C LEU A 70 17.93 9.36 12.62
N ASP A 71 17.70 8.08 12.35
CA ASP A 71 18.31 6.99 13.11
C ASP A 71 19.69 6.66 12.52
N ALA A 72 20.74 7.01 13.26
CA ALA A 72 22.12 6.85 12.83
C ALA A 72 22.56 5.38 12.68
N ALA A 73 21.87 4.42 13.33
CA ALA A 73 22.22 3.00 13.22
C ALA A 73 21.75 2.39 11.89
N THR A 74 20.64 2.90 11.34
CA THR A 74 19.98 2.34 10.15
C THR A 74 20.06 3.24 8.92
N GLY A 75 20.34 4.54 9.10
CA GLY A 75 20.28 5.52 8.03
C GLY A 75 18.85 5.91 7.62
N VAL A 76 17.86 5.53 8.43
CA VAL A 76 16.44 5.79 8.17
C VAL A 76 16.03 7.10 8.83
N TRP A 77 15.44 7.98 8.04
CA TRP A 77 14.76 9.18 8.50
C TRP A 77 13.30 8.84 8.80
N SER A 78 12.76 9.37 9.89
CA SER A 78 11.35 9.15 10.25
C SER A 78 10.66 10.41 10.74
N VAL A 79 9.35 10.47 10.52
CA VAL A 79 8.46 11.50 11.09
C VAL A 79 7.11 10.87 11.39
N THR A 80 6.58 11.17 12.56
CA THR A 80 5.22 10.79 12.95
C THR A 80 4.35 12.04 12.99
N GLY A 81 3.21 11.97 12.31
CA GLY A 81 2.24 13.05 12.26
C GLY A 81 1.05 12.84 13.18
N ASP A 82 0.02 13.64 12.94
CA ASP A 82 -1.28 13.51 13.60
C ASP A 82 -2.27 12.75 12.71
N SER A 83 -3.36 12.24 13.29
CA SER A 83 -4.43 11.57 12.54
C SER A 83 -5.08 12.42 11.44
N THR A 84 -4.94 13.75 11.52
CA THR A 84 -5.41 14.70 10.50
C THR A 84 -4.65 14.62 9.18
N TRP A 85 -3.48 13.99 9.16
CA TRP A 85 -2.65 13.83 7.96
C TRP A 85 -3.20 12.79 6.99
N ASN A 86 -4.10 11.90 7.44
CA ASN A 86 -4.72 10.93 6.56
C ASN A 86 -5.39 11.63 5.35
N ARG A 87 -5.20 11.08 4.15
CA ARG A 87 -5.65 11.61 2.85
C ARG A 87 -4.98 12.89 2.36
N GLN A 88 -4.04 13.47 3.11
CA GLN A 88 -3.22 14.58 2.65
C GLN A 88 -2.07 14.11 1.76
N TYR A 89 -1.40 15.04 1.11
CA TYR A 89 -0.31 14.76 0.18
C TYR A 89 1.03 15.18 0.77
N TYR A 90 2.11 14.58 0.29
CA TYR A 90 3.46 14.90 0.73
C TYR A 90 4.54 14.67 -0.34
N LEU A 91 5.67 15.35 -0.13
CA LEU A 91 6.92 15.16 -0.84
C LEU A 91 8.07 15.22 0.17
N PHE A 92 9.17 14.52 -0.13
CA PHE A 92 10.41 14.68 0.61
C PHE A 92 11.30 15.72 -0.04
N ASP A 93 11.76 16.68 0.76
CA ASP A 93 12.86 17.58 0.41
C ASP A 93 14.13 17.00 1.02
N VAL A 94 14.93 16.34 0.18
CA VAL A 94 16.15 15.63 0.56
C VAL A 94 17.35 16.49 0.19
N GLN A 95 18.09 16.92 1.20
CA GLN A 95 19.35 17.61 1.00
C GLN A 95 20.49 16.60 0.92
N VAL A 96 21.03 16.38 -0.27
CA VAL A 96 22.08 15.37 -0.54
C VAL A 96 23.19 15.93 -1.42
N TYR A 97 24.42 15.47 -1.19
CA TYR A 97 25.55 15.77 -2.06
C TYR A 97 25.50 14.92 -3.33
N VAL A 98 25.56 15.57 -4.48
CA VAL A 98 25.53 14.92 -5.80
C VAL A 98 26.93 15.01 -6.42
N PRO A 99 27.68 13.90 -6.53
CA PRO A 99 29.05 13.92 -7.04
C PRO A 99 29.18 14.49 -8.46
N ALA A 100 28.17 14.28 -9.31
CA ALA A 100 28.16 14.78 -10.70
C ALA A 100 28.09 16.32 -10.79
N LEU A 101 27.53 16.97 -9.76
CA LEU A 101 27.40 18.43 -9.67
C LEU A 101 28.42 19.05 -8.72
N ASP A 102 29.19 18.21 -8.00
CA ASP A 102 30.08 18.58 -6.90
C ASP A 102 29.43 19.57 -5.91
N ALA A 103 28.15 19.37 -5.63
CA ALA A 103 27.35 20.29 -4.84
C ALA A 103 26.32 19.57 -3.97
N VAL A 104 25.94 20.21 -2.87
CA VAL A 104 24.77 19.80 -2.08
C VAL A 104 23.53 20.38 -2.74
N THR A 105 22.58 19.51 -3.07
CA THR A 105 21.34 19.88 -3.75
C THR A 105 20.13 19.47 -2.91
N ASN A 106 19.04 20.22 -3.06
CA ASN A 106 17.76 19.89 -2.48
C ASN A 106 16.90 19.25 -3.57
N ASN A 107 16.58 17.97 -3.39
CA ASN A 107 15.77 17.21 -4.34
C ASN A 107 14.38 17.00 -3.75
N LEU A 108 13.35 17.39 -4.51
CA LEU A 108 11.97 17.06 -4.21
C LEU A 108 11.65 15.70 -4.81
N VAL A 109 11.32 14.75 -3.94
CA VAL A 109 11.18 13.34 -4.31
C VAL A 109 9.87 12.80 -3.74
N THR A 110 9.12 12.10 -4.58
CA THR A 110 7.98 11.28 -4.16
C THR A 110 8.46 10.09 -3.36
N ASP A 111 7.66 9.62 -2.42
CA ASP A 111 7.98 8.43 -1.66
C ASP A 111 8.15 7.21 -2.59
N PRO A 112 9.33 6.55 -2.61
CA PRO A 112 9.54 5.31 -3.36
C PRO A 112 8.56 4.20 -2.94
N TYR A 113 8.05 4.26 -1.71
CA TYR A 113 7.11 3.31 -1.14
C TYR A 113 5.67 3.88 -1.05
N ALA A 114 5.35 4.90 -1.85
CA ALA A 114 4.00 5.45 -1.92
C ALA A 114 2.97 4.39 -2.32
N LEU A 115 1.87 4.33 -1.58
CA LEU A 115 0.74 3.46 -1.91
C LEU A 115 -0.26 4.13 -2.87
N THR A 116 -0.25 5.47 -2.93
CA THR A 116 -1.12 6.29 -3.77
C THR A 116 -0.40 7.57 -4.18
N LEU A 117 -0.66 8.04 -5.41
CA LEU A 117 -0.08 9.27 -5.99
C LEU A 117 -1.19 10.24 -6.44
N SER A 118 -0.89 11.53 -6.46
CA SER A 118 -1.74 12.54 -7.09
C SER A 118 -1.74 12.39 -8.60
N THR A 119 -2.77 12.94 -9.25
CA THR A 119 -2.83 13.04 -10.70
C THR A 119 -1.70 13.94 -11.20
N ASP A 120 -1.03 13.51 -12.26
CA ASP A 120 -0.05 14.35 -12.97
C ASP A 120 -0.83 15.33 -13.85
N THR A 121 -0.95 16.57 -13.38
CA THR A 121 -1.63 17.65 -14.11
C THR A 121 -0.66 18.77 -14.39
N SER A 122 -0.65 19.28 -15.63
CA SER A 122 0.28 20.30 -16.11
C SER A 122 0.32 21.59 -15.27
N ASP A 123 -0.72 21.85 -14.48
CA ASP A 123 -0.84 23.05 -13.64
C ASP A 123 -0.21 22.91 -12.24
N THR A 124 0.17 21.70 -11.84
CA THR A 124 0.89 21.45 -10.58
C THR A 124 2.23 20.80 -10.87
N ALA A 125 3.29 21.51 -10.49
CA ALA A 125 4.64 20.96 -10.46
C ALA A 125 4.66 19.69 -9.59
N ASP A 126 4.98 18.59 -10.27
CA ASP A 126 5.31 17.25 -9.82
C ASP A 126 4.18 16.42 -9.14
N PRO A 127 4.08 15.12 -9.49
CA PRO A 127 3.19 14.19 -8.79
C PRO A 127 3.58 14.07 -7.32
N ARG A 128 2.61 13.89 -6.43
CA ARG A 128 2.80 13.86 -4.97
C ARG A 128 2.33 12.55 -4.37
N SER A 129 3.01 12.08 -3.34
CA SER A 129 2.59 10.91 -2.58
C SER A 129 1.41 11.26 -1.67
N GLN A 130 0.46 10.34 -1.48
CA GLN A 130 -0.68 10.55 -0.59
C GLN A 130 -0.61 9.62 0.63
N PHE A 131 -0.91 10.18 1.80
CA PHE A 131 -1.18 9.41 3.00
C PHE A 131 -2.46 8.60 2.84
N VAL A 132 -2.34 7.28 2.85
CA VAL A 132 -3.50 6.38 2.75
C VAL A 132 -3.36 5.22 3.71
N ASN A 133 -4.43 4.92 4.45
CA ASN A 133 -4.53 3.71 5.24
C ASN A 133 -5.34 2.66 4.46
N LEU A 134 -4.68 1.63 3.92
CA LEU A 134 -5.33 0.56 3.14
C LEU A 134 -6.38 -0.24 3.93
N SER A 135 -6.36 -0.14 5.27
CA SER A 135 -7.37 -0.77 6.12
C SER A 135 -8.67 0.01 6.19
N ASP A 136 -8.71 1.26 5.70
CA ASP A 136 -9.91 2.09 5.73
C ASP A 136 -11.05 1.40 4.94
N ALA A 137 -12.24 1.36 5.53
CA ALA A 137 -13.39 0.62 4.99
C ALA A 137 -13.87 1.15 3.62
N ASP A 138 -13.58 2.41 3.31
CA ASP A 138 -13.94 3.10 2.08
C ASP A 138 -13.11 2.65 0.87
N LEU A 139 -11.87 2.19 1.07
CA LEU A 139 -10.97 1.70 0.02
C LEU A 139 -11.28 0.28 -0.43
N LYS A 140 -12.10 -0.44 0.33
CA LYS A 140 -12.45 -1.84 0.10
C LYS A 140 -13.75 -1.92 -0.68
N PRO A 141 -13.90 -2.60 -1.83
CA PRO A 141 -15.20 -2.75 -2.48
C PRO A 141 -16.18 -3.61 -1.66
N SER A 142 -17.46 -3.63 -2.04
CA SER A 142 -18.47 -4.48 -1.40
C SER A 142 -18.04 -5.95 -1.40
N GLY A 143 -18.06 -6.58 -0.23
CA GLY A 143 -17.69 -7.98 -0.07
C GLY A 143 -16.19 -8.28 0.03
N TRP A 144 -15.32 -7.26 0.05
CA TRP A 144 -13.87 -7.43 0.21
C TRP A 144 -13.49 -8.17 1.50
N ASP A 145 -14.09 -7.79 2.63
CA ASP A 145 -13.85 -8.46 3.93
C ASP A 145 -14.65 -9.75 4.10
N SER A 146 -15.63 -10.01 3.22
CA SER A 146 -16.45 -11.23 3.22
C SER A 146 -15.95 -12.28 2.22
N LEU A 147 -14.90 -12.00 1.45
CA LEU A 147 -14.33 -12.98 0.55
C LEU A 147 -13.66 -14.08 1.38
N SER A 148 -13.92 -15.35 1.05
CA SER A 148 -13.21 -16.45 1.71
C SER A 148 -11.70 -16.30 1.48
N LYS A 149 -10.88 -16.69 2.46
CA LYS A 149 -9.41 -16.58 2.35
C LYS A 149 -8.85 -17.22 1.05
N PRO A 150 -9.35 -18.38 0.58
CA PRO A 150 -8.94 -18.94 -0.72
C PRO A 150 -9.35 -18.06 -1.90
N ALA A 151 -10.58 -17.51 -1.90
CA ALA A 151 -11.07 -16.64 -2.95
C ALA A 151 -10.30 -15.30 -3.00
N LEU A 152 -9.88 -14.75 -1.85
CA LEU A 152 -9.09 -13.51 -1.80
C LEU A 152 -7.70 -13.70 -2.39
N ARG A 153 -7.03 -14.80 -2.03
CA ARG A 153 -5.74 -15.16 -2.62
C ARG A 153 -5.84 -15.30 -4.13
N PHE A 154 -6.82 -16.05 -4.60
CA PHE A 154 -6.98 -16.31 -6.04
C PHE A 154 -7.42 -15.05 -6.81
N LYS A 155 -8.20 -14.16 -6.20
CA LYS A 155 -8.59 -12.88 -6.78
C LYS A 155 -7.38 -12.02 -7.14
N THR A 156 -6.32 -12.00 -6.33
CA THR A 156 -5.11 -11.24 -6.63
C THR A 156 -4.47 -11.73 -7.93
N PHE A 157 -4.29 -13.05 -8.08
CA PHE A 157 -3.75 -13.64 -9.30
C PHE A 157 -4.62 -13.35 -10.52
N VAL A 158 -5.93 -13.59 -10.41
CA VAL A 158 -6.87 -13.31 -11.51
C VAL A 158 -6.86 -11.83 -11.91
N SER A 159 -6.76 -10.91 -10.94
CA SER A 159 -6.73 -9.46 -11.23
C SER A 159 -5.46 -9.07 -11.99
N GLN A 160 -4.31 -9.66 -11.65
CA GLN A 160 -3.05 -9.43 -12.36
C GLN A 160 -3.11 -9.95 -13.80
N GLU A 161 -3.52 -11.20 -14.00
CA GLU A 161 -3.67 -11.79 -15.34
C GLU A 161 -4.66 -11.01 -16.21
N TYR A 162 -5.75 -10.53 -15.62
CA TYR A 162 -6.74 -9.72 -16.33
C TYR A 162 -6.16 -8.36 -16.77
N ALA A 163 -5.34 -7.72 -15.92
CA ALA A 163 -4.66 -6.47 -16.25
C ALA A 163 -3.62 -6.67 -17.35
N ASP A 164 -2.81 -7.72 -17.27
CA ASP A 164 -1.80 -8.06 -18.29
C ASP A 164 -2.45 -8.35 -19.64
N LEU A 165 -3.57 -9.06 -19.65
CA LEU A 165 -4.35 -9.32 -20.86
C LEU A 165 -4.81 -8.01 -21.52
N ILE A 166 -5.37 -7.08 -20.74
CA ILE A 166 -5.78 -5.75 -21.24
C ILE A 166 -4.58 -4.99 -21.79
N TYR A 167 -3.47 -4.96 -21.03
CA TYR A 167 -2.26 -4.24 -21.42
C TYR A 167 -1.70 -4.75 -22.75
N ASN A 168 -1.73 -6.06 -22.96
CA ASN A 168 -1.30 -6.70 -24.19
C ASN A 168 -2.33 -6.62 -25.33
N GLY A 169 -3.47 -5.93 -25.14
CA GLY A 169 -4.49 -5.74 -26.16
C GLY A 169 -5.31 -6.99 -26.49
N LEU A 170 -5.27 -8.02 -25.64
CA LEU A 170 -5.91 -9.32 -25.89
C LEU A 170 -7.39 -9.37 -25.50
N TRP A 171 -8.07 -8.21 -25.42
CA TRP A 171 -9.44 -8.06 -24.91
C TRP A 171 -10.46 -9.00 -25.56
N PHE A 172 -10.34 -9.28 -26.85
CA PHE A 172 -11.26 -10.14 -27.58
C PHE A 172 -10.87 -11.64 -27.56
N SER A 173 -9.87 -12.02 -26.77
CA SER A 173 -9.44 -13.42 -26.64
C SER A 173 -10.49 -14.27 -25.91
N ALA A 174 -10.52 -15.57 -26.22
CA ALA A 174 -11.34 -16.54 -25.49
C ALA A 174 -10.97 -16.57 -24.00
N PHE A 175 -9.69 -16.44 -23.67
CA PHE A 175 -9.20 -16.41 -22.30
C PHE A 175 -9.77 -15.25 -21.47
N HIS A 176 -9.94 -14.06 -22.08
CA HIS A 176 -10.64 -12.96 -21.42
C HIS A 176 -12.09 -13.31 -21.09
N GLN A 177 -12.79 -14.00 -22.00
CA GLN A 177 -14.18 -14.43 -21.76
C GLN A 177 -14.27 -15.44 -20.62
N ASP A 178 -13.32 -16.38 -20.54
CA ASP A 178 -13.23 -17.36 -19.45
C ASP A 178 -12.99 -16.67 -18.09
N LEU A 179 -12.06 -15.72 -18.05
CA LEU A 179 -11.78 -14.94 -16.84
C LEU A 179 -12.96 -14.05 -16.45
N ALA A 180 -13.62 -13.41 -17.42
CA ALA A 180 -14.82 -12.60 -17.17
C ALA A 180 -15.97 -13.46 -16.61
N ALA A 181 -16.16 -14.68 -17.13
CA ALA A 181 -17.13 -15.64 -16.61
C ALA A 181 -16.77 -16.07 -15.17
N PHE A 182 -15.49 -16.32 -14.88
CA PHE A 182 -15.03 -16.59 -13.52
C PHE A 182 -15.34 -15.42 -12.57
N VAL A 183 -15.06 -14.17 -12.98
CA VAL A 183 -15.35 -12.98 -12.18
C VAL A 183 -16.84 -12.84 -11.91
N ALA A 184 -17.69 -12.98 -12.94
CA ALA A 184 -19.15 -12.93 -12.78
C ALA A 184 -19.66 -14.02 -11.82
N CYS A 185 -19.10 -15.22 -11.93
CA CYS A 185 -19.43 -16.37 -11.09
C CYS A 185 -18.96 -16.18 -9.64
N ASN A 186 -17.77 -15.61 -9.44
CA ASN A 186 -17.21 -15.32 -8.12
C ASN A 186 -17.98 -14.19 -7.41
N GLN A 187 -18.39 -13.17 -8.16
CA GLN A 187 -19.09 -12.00 -7.65
C GLN A 187 -20.61 -12.16 -7.56
N ARG A 188 -21.16 -13.39 -7.74
CA ARG A 188 -22.61 -13.65 -7.78
C ARG A 188 -23.40 -13.20 -6.54
N PHE A 189 -22.75 -13.17 -5.37
CA PHE A 189 -23.35 -12.74 -4.11
C PHE A 189 -22.96 -11.31 -3.72
N VAL A 190 -22.19 -10.61 -4.58
CA VAL A 190 -21.80 -9.22 -4.37
C VAL A 190 -22.96 -8.32 -4.80
N THR A 191 -23.94 -8.24 -3.90
CA THR A 191 -25.17 -7.44 -4.04
C THR A 191 -25.31 -6.54 -2.82
N GLY A 192 -26.07 -5.43 -2.92
CA GLY A 192 -26.36 -4.59 -1.77
C GLY A 192 -26.43 -3.10 -2.08
N LYS A 193 -26.71 -2.32 -1.04
CA LYS A 193 -26.72 -0.85 -1.09
C LYS A 193 -25.45 -0.30 -0.47
N VAL A 194 -24.77 0.58 -1.20
CA VAL A 194 -23.60 1.32 -0.71
C VAL A 194 -24.02 2.77 -0.46
N ARG A 195 -23.86 3.24 0.76
CA ARG A 195 -24.03 4.65 1.11
C ARG A 195 -22.71 5.35 0.81
N VAL A 196 -22.73 6.32 -0.10
CA VAL A 196 -21.56 7.11 -0.48
C VAL A 196 -21.72 8.52 0.05
N LYS A 197 -20.69 9.05 0.71
CA LYS A 197 -20.55 10.45 1.09
C LYS A 197 -19.69 11.14 0.05
N LEU A 198 -20.22 12.21 -0.50
CA LEU A 198 -19.53 13.06 -1.47
C LEU A 198 -19.00 14.28 -0.72
N PHE A 199 -17.72 14.57 -0.84
CA PHE A 199 -17.12 15.76 -0.23
C PHE A 199 -15.99 16.32 -1.11
N LYS A 200 -16.09 17.59 -1.52
CA LYS A 200 -15.06 18.31 -2.28
C LYS A 200 -14.43 17.49 -3.43
N GLY A 201 -15.26 16.93 -4.32
CA GLY A 201 -14.80 16.13 -5.46
C GLY A 201 -14.37 14.69 -5.13
N THR A 202 -14.40 14.28 -3.86
CA THR A 202 -14.17 12.89 -3.45
C THR A 202 -15.48 12.15 -3.19
N ALA A 203 -15.55 10.89 -3.60
CA ALA A 203 -16.66 9.99 -3.33
C ALA A 203 -16.18 8.86 -2.42
N GLN A 204 -16.74 8.76 -1.21
CA GLN A 204 -16.31 7.82 -0.17
C GLN A 204 -17.46 6.90 0.25
N ALA A 205 -17.28 5.59 0.24
CA ALA A 205 -18.29 4.67 0.75
C ALA A 205 -18.31 4.67 2.30
N VAL A 206 -19.41 5.13 2.91
CA VAL A 206 -19.58 5.30 4.37
C VAL A 206 -20.41 4.20 5.02
N GLY A 207 -21.15 3.42 4.25
CA GLY A 207 -21.91 2.30 4.78
C GLY A 207 -22.27 1.30 3.69
N ARG A 208 -22.40 0.03 4.07
CA ARG A 208 -22.79 -1.05 3.15
C ARG A 208 -23.78 -1.97 3.83
N GLN A 209 -24.76 -2.43 3.05
CA GLN A 209 -25.72 -3.42 3.49
C GLN A 209 -25.95 -4.42 2.37
N SER A 210 -25.81 -5.71 2.68
CA SER A 210 -26.04 -6.81 1.77
C SER A 210 -26.82 -7.92 2.49
N GLU A 211 -27.77 -8.54 1.80
CA GLU A 211 -28.53 -9.69 2.31
C GLU A 211 -27.67 -10.96 2.41
N PHE A 212 -26.62 -11.06 1.58
CA PHE A 212 -25.72 -12.23 1.50
C PHE A 212 -24.36 -12.01 2.16
N SER A 213 -24.29 -11.10 3.15
CA SER A 213 -23.05 -10.85 3.89
C SER A 213 -22.62 -12.08 4.69
N LEU A 214 -21.40 -12.58 4.44
CA LEU A 214 -20.79 -13.65 5.25
C LEU A 214 -20.33 -13.15 6.64
N TYR A 215 -20.31 -11.84 6.86
CA TYR A 215 -20.05 -11.26 8.18
C TYR A 215 -21.27 -11.46 9.09
N ASN A 216 -21.14 -12.32 10.09
CA ASN A 216 -22.12 -12.50 11.17
C ASN A 216 -21.51 -12.00 12.49
N LYS A 217 -22.08 -10.93 13.04
CA LYS A 217 -21.59 -10.27 14.26
C LYS A 217 -21.52 -11.22 15.46
N HIS A 218 -22.43 -12.19 15.56
CA HIS A 218 -22.49 -13.16 16.67
C HIS A 218 -21.42 -14.26 16.59
N LEU A 219 -20.81 -14.46 15.41
CA LEU A 219 -19.72 -15.43 15.21
C LEU A 219 -18.32 -14.77 15.19
N ALA A 220 -18.27 -13.44 15.09
CA ALA A 220 -17.03 -12.68 14.91
C ALA A 220 -16.62 -11.87 16.16
N THR A 221 -17.43 -11.86 17.22
CA THR A 221 -17.19 -11.03 18.41
C THR A 221 -17.07 -11.90 19.65
N TYR A 222 -16.03 -11.66 20.45
CA TYR A 222 -15.82 -12.28 21.77
C TYR A 222 -16.63 -11.61 22.90
N ASP A 223 -17.85 -11.16 22.62
CA ASP A 223 -18.70 -10.46 23.60
C ASP A 223 -19.73 -11.45 24.23
N LYS A 224 -20.53 -11.00 25.20
CA LYS A 224 -21.51 -11.80 25.97
C LYS A 224 -22.62 -12.51 25.16
N GLY A 225 -22.54 -12.51 23.83
CA GLY A 225 -23.45 -13.21 22.91
C GLY A 225 -22.73 -13.95 21.77
N ASP A 226 -21.48 -14.35 22.00
CA ASP A 226 -20.69 -15.18 21.08
C ASP A 226 -21.34 -16.56 20.89
N GLN A 227 -21.50 -16.98 19.64
CA GLN A 227 -22.02 -18.29 19.26
C GLN A 227 -20.93 -19.24 18.72
N PHE A 228 -19.66 -18.82 18.75
CA PHE A 228 -18.54 -19.64 18.33
C PHE A 228 -18.20 -20.73 19.37
N ASP A 229 -18.04 -21.97 18.92
CA ASP A 229 -17.61 -23.08 19.78
C ASP A 229 -16.09 -22.99 20.06
N HIS A 230 -15.75 -22.47 21.24
CA HIS A 230 -14.37 -22.31 21.68
C HIS A 230 -13.65 -23.65 21.92
N GLU A 231 -14.35 -24.76 22.18
CA GLU A 231 -13.72 -26.06 22.37
C GLU A 231 -13.23 -26.64 21.04
N ALA A 232 -13.96 -26.38 19.93
CA ALA A 232 -13.53 -26.74 18.59
C ALA A 232 -12.19 -26.09 18.20
N ALA A 233 -11.92 -24.86 18.68
CA ALA A 233 -10.66 -24.18 18.43
C ALA A 233 -9.45 -24.90 19.05
N LYS A 234 -9.59 -25.47 20.26
CA LYS A 234 -8.50 -26.22 20.92
C LYS A 234 -8.10 -27.45 20.11
N GLY A 235 -9.09 -28.19 19.61
CA GLY A 235 -8.88 -29.35 18.74
C GLY A 235 -8.21 -28.97 17.42
N PHE A 236 -8.67 -27.88 16.79
CA PHE A 236 -8.09 -27.36 15.56
C PHE A 236 -6.62 -26.93 15.73
N ILE A 237 -6.29 -26.18 16.79
CA ILE A 237 -4.91 -25.75 17.08
C ILE A 237 -3.99 -26.96 17.21
N ARG A 238 -4.44 -28.00 17.93
CA ARG A 238 -3.66 -29.23 18.11
C ARG A 238 -3.46 -29.95 16.78
N LEU A 239 -4.51 -30.14 15.99
CA LEU A 239 -4.43 -30.83 14.69
C LEU A 239 -3.60 -30.07 13.67
N TRP A 240 -3.80 -28.76 13.55
CA TRP A 240 -3.08 -27.90 12.62
C TRP A 240 -1.60 -27.75 12.99
N GLY A 241 -1.29 -27.77 14.29
CA GLY A 241 0.07 -27.70 14.81
C GLY A 241 0.87 -29.01 14.77
N LEU A 242 0.22 -30.17 14.56
CA LEU A 242 0.90 -31.48 14.57
C LEU A 242 2.04 -31.56 13.56
N GLY A 243 1.82 -31.09 12.32
CA GLY A 243 2.85 -31.10 11.28
C GLY A 243 4.07 -30.27 11.69
N THR A 244 3.85 -29.09 12.27
CA THR A 244 4.91 -28.22 12.80
C THR A 244 5.61 -28.84 14.01
N GLN A 245 4.89 -29.54 14.90
CA GLN A 245 5.47 -30.25 16.04
C GLN A 245 6.34 -31.44 15.59
N THR A 246 5.88 -32.23 14.63
CA THR A 246 6.65 -33.35 14.07
C THR A 246 7.87 -32.85 13.31
N GLN A 247 7.73 -31.79 12.51
CA GLN A 247 8.85 -31.13 11.86
C GLN A 247 9.84 -30.58 12.89
N ALA A 248 9.36 -29.97 13.98
CA ALA A 248 10.21 -29.49 15.05
C ALA A 248 11.00 -30.64 15.71
N GLN A 249 10.34 -31.76 16.01
CA GLN A 249 10.98 -32.93 16.63
C GLN A 249 12.03 -33.59 15.75
N LEU A 250 11.84 -33.64 14.43
CA LEU A 250 12.68 -34.40 13.50
C LEU A 250 13.71 -33.56 12.73
N GLN A 251 13.40 -32.29 12.47
CA GLN A 251 14.14 -31.43 11.52
C GLN A 251 14.61 -30.11 12.13
N LEU A 252 14.42 -29.88 13.45
CA LEU A 252 15.11 -28.76 14.10
C LEU A 252 16.62 -28.96 14.06
N LEU A 253 17.33 -27.92 13.65
CA LEU A 253 18.78 -27.87 13.70
C LEU A 253 19.23 -28.04 15.16
N LYS A 254 19.95 -29.12 15.45
CA LYS A 254 20.54 -29.35 16.77
C LYS A 254 21.54 -28.23 17.06
N GLY A 255 21.14 -27.25 17.87
CA GLY A 255 22.01 -26.17 18.37
C GLY A 255 21.38 -24.79 18.51
N GLY A 256 20.18 -24.54 17.96
CA GLY A 256 19.48 -23.26 18.18
C GLY A 256 18.64 -23.31 19.45
N GLN A 257 19.07 -22.65 20.52
CA GLN A 257 18.18 -22.32 21.64
C GLN A 257 17.10 -21.36 21.11
N GLY A 258 15.85 -21.80 21.13
CA GLY A 258 14.66 -20.95 21.02
C GLY A 258 14.06 -20.72 22.40
#